data_AF-A0AAJ1SP27-F1
#
_entry.id   AF-A0AAJ1SP27-F1
#
_cell.length_a   1.000
_cell.length_b   1.000
_cell.length_c   1.000
_cell.angle_alpha   90.00
_cell.angle_beta   90.00
_cell.angle_gamma   90.00
#
_symmetry.space_group_name_H-M   'P 1'
#
loop_
_entity.id
_entity.type
_entity.pdbx_description
1 polymer ?
#
loop_
_entity_poly.entity_id
_entity_poly.type
_entity_poly.pdbx_seq_one_letter_code
_entity_poly.pdbx_strand_id
1 'polypeptide(L)'
;MMNSDFMDTLLDGVEVEWVPLNKVVKTVTAPTKVKKEIYREKGKIPIIDQGITFIAGYTDEDLEPVNEDDYIVFGDHSEHIKYVDFAFIQGADGLKILKSKFANTKYVYYAFVNFYQKELNYKRHWSSAKETLIPIPCPDNPEKSVLLQSFK
;
A
#
# COMPACT_ATOMS: atom_id res chain seq x y z
N MET A 1 3.48 23.68 5.41
CA MET A 1 2.69 23.66 4.16
C MET A 1 3.68 23.69 3.01
N MET A 2 3.66 22.73 2.10
CA MET A 2 4.45 22.82 0.86
C MET A 2 3.90 24.01 0.06
N ASN A 3 4.81 24.87 -0.40
CA ASN A 3 4.48 26.08 -1.15
C ASN A 3 3.84 25.67 -2.50
N SER A 4 2.74 26.28 -2.91
CA SER A 4 2.04 25.97 -4.19
C SER A 4 3.01 26.00 -5.37
N ASP A 5 3.91 26.98 -5.37
CA ASP A 5 4.91 27.20 -6.41
C ASP A 5 5.87 26.01 -6.60
N PHE A 6 6.13 25.23 -5.54
CA PHE A 6 7.01 24.07 -5.62
C PHE A 6 6.36 22.90 -6.36
N MET A 7 5.07 22.64 -6.11
CA MET A 7 4.35 21.56 -6.80
C MET A 7 4.09 21.93 -8.26
N ASP A 8 3.76 23.19 -8.53
CA ASP A 8 3.56 23.69 -9.90
C ASP A 8 4.86 23.58 -10.73
N THR A 9 6.01 23.90 -10.12
CA THR A 9 7.32 23.75 -10.78
C THR A 9 7.72 22.28 -10.95
N LEU A 10 7.48 21.43 -9.92
CA LEU A 10 7.85 20.01 -9.94
C LEU A 10 7.03 19.19 -10.94
N LEU A 11 5.81 19.62 -11.22
CA LEU A 11 4.86 18.96 -12.11
C LEU A 11 4.72 19.66 -13.46
N ASP A 12 5.54 20.67 -13.74
CA ASP A 12 5.54 21.42 -15.01
C ASP A 12 4.14 21.94 -15.38
N GLY A 13 3.41 22.48 -14.38
CA GLY A 13 2.05 22.97 -14.53
C GLY A 13 0.97 21.89 -14.76
N VAL A 14 1.28 20.61 -14.52
CA VAL A 14 0.28 19.54 -14.56
C VAL A 14 -0.73 19.70 -13.44
N GLU A 15 -2.02 19.74 -13.80
CA GLU A 15 -3.14 19.72 -12.87
C GLU A 15 -3.15 18.45 -11.99
N VAL A 16 -3.46 18.62 -10.72
CA VAL A 16 -3.51 17.55 -9.72
C VAL A 16 -4.83 17.58 -8.96
N GLU A 17 -5.52 16.45 -8.93
CA GLU A 17 -6.69 16.24 -8.08
C GLU A 17 -6.29 15.49 -6.81
N TRP A 18 -6.77 15.92 -5.64
CA TRP A 18 -6.52 15.24 -4.36
C TRP A 18 -7.68 14.33 -4.00
N VAL A 19 -7.47 13.02 -4.07
CA VAL A 19 -8.52 12.01 -3.96
C VAL A 19 -8.31 11.15 -2.71
N PRO A 20 -9.34 10.88 -1.87
CA PRO A 20 -9.21 9.98 -0.72
C PRO A 20 -8.76 8.57 -1.15
N LEU A 21 -7.83 7.97 -0.39
CA LEU A 21 -7.23 6.67 -0.69
C LEU A 21 -8.30 5.60 -0.98
N ASN A 22 -9.41 5.57 -0.21
CA ASN A 22 -10.50 4.61 -0.39
C ASN A 22 -11.16 4.64 -1.79
N LYS A 23 -11.06 5.76 -2.51
CA LYS A 23 -11.54 5.90 -3.89
C LYS A 23 -10.51 5.37 -4.88
N VAL A 24 -9.23 5.56 -4.61
CA VAL A 24 -8.10 5.15 -5.46
C VAL A 24 -7.84 3.65 -5.41
N VAL A 25 -7.95 3.02 -4.23
CA VAL A 25 -7.62 1.59 -4.04
C VAL A 25 -8.84 0.71 -3.80
N LYS A 26 -8.69 -0.57 -4.08
CA LYS A 26 -9.57 -1.66 -3.63
C LYS A 26 -8.83 -2.56 -2.64
N THR A 27 -9.56 -3.18 -1.73
CA THR A 27 -9.01 -4.20 -0.84
C THR A 27 -8.97 -5.55 -1.53
N VAL A 28 -7.85 -6.26 -1.40
CA VAL A 28 -7.66 -7.63 -1.87
C VAL A 28 -7.79 -8.55 -0.65
N THR A 29 -8.55 -9.64 -0.79
CA THR A 29 -8.70 -10.64 0.26
C THR A 29 -7.67 -11.74 0.01
N ALA A 30 -6.82 -12.03 1.00
CA ALA A 30 -5.90 -13.15 0.91
C ALA A 30 -6.67 -14.48 0.93
N PRO A 31 -6.28 -15.47 0.09
CA PRO A 31 -6.89 -16.80 0.14
C PRO A 31 -6.65 -17.50 1.48
N THR A 32 -5.43 -17.35 2.00
CA THR A 32 -4.99 -17.98 3.26
C THR A 32 -4.45 -16.95 4.23
N LYS A 33 -4.76 -17.15 5.52
CA LYS A 33 -4.13 -16.44 6.64
C LYS A 33 -3.55 -17.42 7.65
N VAL A 34 -2.35 -17.14 8.16
CA VAL A 34 -1.65 -18.00 9.12
C VAL A 34 -1.36 -17.28 10.43
N LYS A 35 -1.34 -18.04 11.53
CA LYS A 35 -0.96 -17.53 12.85
C LYS A 35 0.56 -17.60 13.03
N LYS A 36 1.08 -16.85 14.02
CA LYS A 36 2.52 -16.71 14.27
C LYS A 36 3.23 -18.02 14.59
N GLU A 37 2.54 -19.03 15.09
CA GLU A 37 3.12 -20.34 15.42
C GLU A 37 3.62 -21.10 14.18
N ILE A 38 3.11 -20.77 12.99
CA ILE A 38 3.54 -21.37 11.71
C ILE A 38 4.79 -20.67 11.15
N TYR A 39 5.14 -19.49 11.67
CA TYR A 39 6.22 -18.68 11.09
C TYR A 39 7.58 -19.34 11.33
N ARG A 40 8.38 -19.42 10.28
CA ARG A 40 9.77 -19.89 10.32
C ARG A 40 10.74 -18.78 9.94
N GLU A 41 11.97 -18.87 10.41
CA GLU A 41 13.04 -17.94 10.00
C GLU A 41 13.42 -18.09 8.51
N LYS A 42 13.23 -19.30 7.95
CA LYS A 42 13.50 -19.64 6.54
C LYS A 42 12.41 -20.56 6.02
N GLY A 43 12.14 -20.47 4.72
CA GLY A 43 11.16 -21.30 4.02
C GLY A 43 10.93 -20.79 2.60
N LYS A 44 10.03 -21.46 1.87
CA LYS A 44 9.75 -21.19 0.46
C LYS A 44 8.94 -19.92 0.23
N ILE A 45 7.88 -19.72 1.01
CA ILE A 45 6.90 -18.64 0.77
C ILE A 45 7.03 -17.59 1.89
N PRO A 46 7.23 -16.30 1.56
CA PRO A 46 7.31 -15.24 2.56
C PRO A 46 5.94 -14.96 3.18
N ILE A 47 5.94 -14.63 4.46
CA ILE A 47 4.77 -14.20 5.22
C ILE A 47 4.87 -12.70 5.48
N ILE A 48 3.84 -11.96 5.06
CA ILE A 48 3.71 -10.53 5.35
C ILE A 48 2.63 -10.37 6.42
N ASP A 49 2.96 -9.70 7.51
CA ASP A 49 2.01 -9.33 8.56
C ASP A 49 2.00 -7.82 8.80
N GLN A 50 1.16 -7.40 9.75
CA GLN A 50 1.01 -5.99 10.10
C GLN A 50 2.23 -5.41 10.81
N GLY A 51 3.23 -6.19 11.23
CA GLY A 51 4.39 -5.71 12.00
C GLY A 51 5.38 -4.88 11.18
N ILE A 52 6.38 -4.33 11.89
CA ILE A 52 7.44 -3.50 11.29
C ILE A 52 8.34 -4.29 10.33
N THR A 53 8.61 -5.56 10.64
CA THR A 53 9.48 -6.41 9.82
C THR A 53 8.83 -6.62 8.46
N PHE A 54 9.57 -6.33 7.38
CA PHE A 54 9.04 -6.40 6.02
C PHE A 54 8.49 -7.80 5.70
N ILE A 55 9.34 -8.83 5.78
CA ILE A 55 8.97 -10.25 5.81
C ILE A 55 8.99 -10.71 7.26
N ALA A 56 7.83 -11.08 7.81
CA ALA A 56 7.69 -11.45 9.22
C ALA A 56 8.16 -12.89 9.51
N GLY A 57 8.25 -13.71 8.48
CA GLY A 57 8.70 -15.10 8.52
C GLY A 57 8.44 -15.78 7.19
N TYR A 58 8.59 -17.09 7.16
CA TYR A 58 8.38 -17.92 5.99
C TYR A 58 7.58 -19.17 6.35
N THR A 59 7.01 -19.84 5.35
CA THR A 59 6.41 -21.17 5.47
C THR A 59 6.81 -22.08 4.30
N ASP A 60 6.84 -23.38 4.56
CA ASP A 60 6.96 -24.43 3.53
C ASP A 60 5.66 -25.20 3.35
N GLU A 61 4.60 -24.82 4.08
CA GLU A 61 3.28 -25.43 3.93
C GLU A 61 2.69 -25.11 2.56
N ASP A 62 1.94 -26.07 2.01
CA ASP A 62 1.24 -25.92 0.74
C ASP A 62 -0.06 -25.12 0.97
N LEU A 63 0.09 -23.80 0.96
CA LEU A 63 -0.98 -22.83 1.22
C LEU A 63 -1.15 -21.94 0.00
N GLU A 64 -2.39 -21.60 -0.33
CA GLU A 64 -2.69 -20.70 -1.45
C GLU A 64 -2.24 -19.26 -1.09
N PRO A 65 -1.26 -18.67 -1.81
CA PRO A 65 -0.74 -17.35 -1.53
C PRO A 65 -1.61 -16.25 -2.15
N VAL A 66 -1.40 -15.02 -1.69
CA VAL A 66 -1.65 -13.85 -2.54
C VAL A 66 -0.67 -13.95 -3.71
N ASN A 67 -1.18 -13.96 -4.93
CA ASN A 67 -0.35 -14.07 -6.14
C ASN A 67 0.59 -12.88 -6.29
N GLU A 68 1.65 -13.04 -7.09
CA GLU A 68 2.56 -11.95 -7.43
C GLU A 68 1.84 -10.83 -8.21
N ASP A 69 1.94 -9.61 -7.70
CA ASP A 69 1.36 -8.39 -8.24
C ASP A 69 1.86 -7.19 -7.41
N ASP A 70 1.54 -5.97 -7.82
CA ASP A 70 1.87 -4.77 -7.03
C ASP A 70 0.80 -4.50 -5.96
N TYR A 71 1.19 -4.60 -4.68
CA TYR A 71 0.33 -4.32 -3.54
C TYR A 71 0.89 -3.29 -2.58
N ILE A 72 -0.03 -2.54 -1.98
CA ILE A 72 0.21 -1.74 -0.78
C ILE A 72 -0.33 -2.52 0.40
N VAL A 73 0.51 -2.75 1.41
CA VAL A 73 0.13 -3.46 2.62
C VAL A 73 0.15 -2.49 3.79
N PHE A 74 -0.99 -2.32 4.46
CA PHE A 74 -1.14 -1.47 5.64
C PHE A 74 -1.44 -2.30 6.89
N GLY A 75 -0.65 -2.09 7.95
CA GLY A 75 -0.91 -2.67 9.26
C GLY A 75 -1.92 -1.86 10.06
N ASP A 76 -3.13 -2.39 10.27
CA ASP A 76 -4.25 -1.71 10.94
C ASP A 76 -3.91 -1.25 12.37
N HIS A 77 -3.05 -1.97 13.09
CA HIS A 77 -2.63 -1.58 14.45
C HIS A 77 -1.26 -0.90 14.51
N SER A 78 -0.40 -1.10 13.51
CA SER A 78 1.01 -0.69 13.57
C SER A 78 1.32 0.53 12.70
N GLU A 79 0.41 0.86 11.79
CA GLU A 79 0.54 1.97 10.84
C GLU A 79 1.77 1.83 9.91
N HIS A 80 2.31 0.62 9.78
CA HIS A 80 3.34 0.32 8.78
C HIS A 80 2.71 0.14 7.41
N ILE A 81 3.27 0.86 6.43
CA ILE A 81 2.91 0.77 5.01
C ILE A 81 4.08 0.08 4.32
N LYS A 82 3.80 -0.99 3.58
CA LYS A 82 4.79 -1.76 2.80
C LYS A 82 4.35 -1.81 1.34
N TYR A 83 5.32 -1.89 0.44
CA TYR A 83 5.09 -2.26 -0.94
C TYR A 83 5.53 -3.71 -1.14
N VAL A 84 4.68 -4.54 -1.73
CA VAL A 84 4.97 -5.96 -1.96
C VAL A 84 4.66 -6.29 -3.41
N ASP A 85 5.64 -6.82 -4.13
CA ASP A 85 5.63 -7.14 -5.57
C ASP A 85 5.96 -8.61 -5.86
N PHE A 86 5.81 -9.48 -4.86
CA PHE A 86 6.04 -10.92 -4.95
C PHE A 86 4.88 -11.68 -4.27
N ALA A 87 4.70 -12.95 -4.61
CA ALA A 87 3.68 -13.79 -3.97
C ALA A 87 3.96 -13.99 -2.47
N PHE A 88 2.93 -13.90 -1.62
CA PHE A 88 3.09 -14.00 -0.17
C PHE A 88 1.87 -14.59 0.55
N ILE A 89 2.10 -15.10 1.76
CA ILE A 89 1.02 -15.51 2.67
C ILE A 89 0.72 -14.37 3.64
N GLN A 90 -0.57 -14.11 3.87
CA GLN A 90 -0.99 -13.16 4.89
C GLN A 90 -0.77 -13.75 6.29
N GLY A 91 -0.10 -13.00 7.15
CA GLY A 91 -0.01 -13.26 8.58
C GLY A 91 -1.32 -13.00 9.34
N ALA A 92 -1.26 -13.04 10.68
CA ALA A 92 -2.43 -12.86 11.54
C ALA A 92 -3.23 -11.56 11.27
N ASP A 93 -4.48 -11.50 11.80
CA ASP A 93 -5.46 -10.45 11.48
C ASP A 93 -4.95 -9.01 11.66
N GLY A 94 -5.41 -8.09 10.80
CA GLY A 94 -5.05 -6.67 10.85
C GLY A 94 -4.28 -6.17 9.63
N LEU A 95 -3.97 -7.05 8.68
CA LEU A 95 -3.41 -6.64 7.40
C LEU A 95 -4.49 -6.07 6.47
N LYS A 96 -4.20 -4.96 5.80
CA LYS A 96 -4.97 -4.46 4.65
C LYS A 96 -4.11 -4.58 3.41
N ILE A 97 -4.49 -5.47 2.50
CA ILE A 97 -3.84 -5.62 1.20
C ILE A 97 -4.63 -4.78 0.21
N LEU A 98 -3.98 -3.80 -0.40
CA LEU A 98 -4.62 -2.81 -1.24
C LEU A 98 -3.98 -2.84 -2.63
N LYS A 99 -4.81 -2.66 -3.65
CA LYS A 99 -4.37 -2.51 -5.03
C LYS A 99 -5.04 -1.28 -5.65
N SER A 100 -4.29 -0.50 -6.41
CA SER A 100 -4.86 0.63 -7.15
C SER A 100 -5.92 0.17 -8.16
N LYS A 101 -6.97 0.98 -8.33
CA LYS A 101 -8.04 0.73 -9.32
C LYS A 101 -7.69 1.28 -10.71
N PHE A 102 -6.96 2.40 -10.77
CA PHE A 102 -6.73 3.15 -12.01
C PHE A 102 -5.36 3.83 -12.10
N ALA A 103 -4.67 4.08 -10.99
CA ALA A 103 -3.32 4.65 -10.96
C ALA A 103 -2.25 3.56 -10.84
N ASN A 104 -0.98 3.89 -11.05
CA ASN A 104 0.15 3.02 -10.74
C ASN A 104 0.20 2.72 -9.21
N THR A 105 0.16 1.44 -8.81
CA THR A 105 0.11 1.08 -7.39
C THR A 105 1.35 1.54 -6.61
N LYS A 106 2.54 1.49 -7.22
CA LYS A 106 3.80 1.94 -6.62
C LYS A 106 3.81 3.45 -6.39
N TYR A 107 3.24 4.21 -7.31
CA TYR A 107 3.02 5.65 -7.11
C TYR A 107 2.09 5.90 -5.92
N VAL A 108 0.95 5.21 -5.86
CA VAL A 108 -0.01 5.35 -4.75
C VAL A 108 0.64 4.94 -3.41
N TYR A 109 1.51 3.93 -3.41
CA TYR A 109 2.33 3.57 -2.24
C TYR A 109 3.15 4.76 -1.76
N TYR A 110 3.97 5.36 -2.64
CA TYR A 110 4.82 6.48 -2.25
C TYR A 110 3.99 7.69 -1.78
N ALA A 111 2.90 8.01 -2.47
CA ALA A 111 1.99 9.07 -2.04
C ALA A 111 1.42 8.77 -0.64
N PHE A 112 0.94 7.55 -0.41
CA PHE A 112 0.38 7.16 0.88
C PHE A 112 1.41 7.24 2.00
N VAL A 113 2.66 6.78 1.77
CA VAL A 113 3.76 6.92 2.75
C VAL A 113 4.06 8.38 3.09
N ASN A 114 4.01 9.28 2.11
CA ASN A 114 4.36 10.69 2.32
C ASN A 114 3.23 11.51 2.97
N PHE A 115 1.97 11.21 2.64
CA PHE A 115 0.83 12.03 3.08
C PHE A 115 0.08 11.46 4.28
N TYR A 116 0.23 10.17 4.58
CA TYR A 116 -0.36 9.58 5.78
C TYR A 116 0.32 10.10 7.05
N GLN A 117 -0.48 10.63 7.96
CA GLN A 117 -0.02 11.07 9.28
C GLN A 117 -0.32 9.98 10.30
N LYS A 118 0.74 9.40 10.89
CA LYS A 118 0.59 8.37 11.90
C LYS A 118 -0.06 8.92 13.17
N GLU A 119 -0.99 8.17 13.74
CA GLU A 119 -1.70 8.54 14.95
C GLU A 119 -1.03 8.03 16.24
N LEU A 120 -0.20 6.99 16.15
CA LEU A 120 0.68 6.47 17.20
C LEU A 120 -0.03 6.11 18.51
N ASN A 121 -1.27 5.64 18.43
CA ASN A 121 -2.06 5.20 19.58
C ASN A 121 -2.58 3.77 19.40
N TYR A 122 -2.96 3.13 20.51
CA TYR A 122 -3.40 1.73 20.52
C TYR A 122 -4.85 1.62 20.06
N LYS A 123 -5.07 1.62 18.74
CA LYS A 123 -6.35 1.35 18.09
C LYS A 123 -6.15 0.81 16.67
N ARG A 124 -7.26 0.58 15.97
CA ARG A 124 -7.27 0.30 14.53
C ARG A 124 -7.32 1.61 13.74
N HIS A 125 -6.42 1.74 12.77
CA HIS A 125 -6.18 2.97 12.03
C HIS A 125 -6.73 2.95 10.60
N TRP A 126 -7.26 1.82 10.11
CA TRP A 126 -7.77 1.74 8.74
C TRP A 126 -8.87 2.76 8.43
N SER A 127 -9.71 3.11 9.41
CA SER A 127 -10.80 4.07 9.21
C SER A 127 -10.32 5.49 8.89
N SER A 128 -9.18 5.91 9.46
CA SER A 128 -8.56 7.21 9.18
C SER A 128 -7.58 7.13 8.02
N ALA A 129 -6.76 6.07 7.97
CA ALA A 129 -5.78 5.86 6.91
C ALA A 129 -6.39 5.87 5.50
N LYS A 130 -7.58 5.29 5.33
CA LYS A 130 -8.29 5.26 4.05
C LYS A 130 -8.81 6.63 3.57
N GLU A 131 -8.78 7.65 4.43
CA GLU A 131 -9.16 9.04 4.10
C GLU A 131 -7.95 9.90 3.71
N THR A 132 -6.73 9.33 3.71
CA THR A 132 -5.52 10.03 3.23
C THR A 132 -5.72 10.52 1.80
N LEU A 133 -5.46 11.81 1.56
CA LEU A 133 -5.56 12.39 0.23
C LEU A 133 -4.34 12.01 -0.61
N ILE A 134 -4.59 11.43 -1.78
CA ILE A 134 -3.61 11.01 -2.76
C ILE A 134 -3.68 11.98 -3.94
N PRO A 135 -2.58 12.65 -4.32
CA PRO A 135 -2.54 13.49 -5.51
C PRO A 135 -2.59 12.60 -6.75
N ILE A 136 -3.49 12.90 -7.69
CA ILE A 136 -3.61 12.23 -8.98
C ILE A 136 -3.29 13.27 -10.06
N PRO A 137 -2.15 13.16 -10.77
CA PRO A 137 -1.79 14.08 -11.83
C PRO A 137 -2.65 13.85 -13.07
N CYS A 138 -2.88 14.88 -13.88
CA CYS A 138 -3.65 14.80 -15.13
C CYS A 138 -5.00 14.05 -14.95
N PRO A 139 -5.90 14.48 -14.04
CA PRO A 139 -7.16 13.77 -13.79
C PRO A 139 -8.00 13.58 -15.07
N ASP A 140 -7.93 14.54 -16.00
CA ASP A 140 -8.62 14.50 -17.29
C ASP A 140 -7.93 13.64 -18.37
N ASN A 141 -6.72 13.13 -18.11
CA ASN A 141 -5.99 12.27 -19.05
C ASN A 141 -5.32 11.08 -18.32
N PRO A 142 -6.07 9.98 -18.10
CA PRO A 142 -5.58 8.81 -17.37
C PRO A 142 -4.33 8.16 -17.97
N GLU A 143 -4.18 8.14 -19.30
CA GLU A 143 -2.99 7.57 -19.95
C GLU A 143 -1.74 8.39 -19.64
N LYS A 144 -1.81 9.72 -19.79
CA LYS A 144 -0.72 10.62 -19.41
C LYS A 144 -0.44 10.54 -17.90
N SER A 145 -1.49 10.43 -17.09
CA SER A 145 -1.39 10.27 -15.64
C SER A 145 -0.54 9.04 -15.28
N VAL A 146 -0.89 7.87 -15.80
CA VAL A 146 -0.18 6.61 -15.52
C VAL A 146 1.26 6.64 -16.05
N LEU A 147 1.49 7.23 -17.22
CA LEU A 147 2.84 7.41 -17.75
C LEU A 147 3.70 8.26 -16.80
N LEU A 148 3.22 9.44 -16.40
CA LEU A 148 3.94 10.32 -15.46
C LEU A 148 4.25 9.63 -14.13
N GLN A 149 3.34 8.79 -13.64
CA GLN A 149 3.51 8.02 -12.41
C GLN A 149 4.56 6.91 -12.53
N SER A 150 4.92 6.49 -13.75
CA SER A 150 5.84 5.38 -14.01
C SER A 150 7.31 5.82 -14.17
N PHE A 151 7.58 7.12 -14.28
CA PHE A 151 8.91 7.69 -14.58
C PHE A 151 9.68 8.24 -13.36
N LYS A 152 9.27 7.92 -12.12
CA LYS A 152 9.94 8.44 -10.90
C LYS A 152 10.20 7.35 -9.86
#